data_AF-A0A5J5CT08-F1
#
_entry.id   AF-A0A5J5CT08-F1
#
_cell.length_a   1.000
_cell.length_b   1.000
_cell.length_c   1.000
_cell.angle_alpha   90.00
_cell.angle_beta   90.00
_cell.angle_gamma   90.00
#
_symmetry.space_group_name_H-M   'P 1'
#
loop_
_entity.id
_entity.type
_entity.pdbx_description
1 polymer ?
#
loop_
_entity_poly.entity_id
_entity_poly.type
_entity_poly.pdbx_seq_one_letter_code
_entity_poly.pdbx_strand_id
1 'polypeptide(L)'
;MLERRMKCVFVSFPAVLSDRLILLSFLEQSQVAAVYLNQKNQNSPETGRRTDKLSPSEIKVVCVEVSGQARKLRRRFSLNRLQDVALCWWDLDEHGEVLWPWTPTNVQRNNLVLLSCSPAEGLKVLGSLQTEGNPLDCRFSMLQPYQLLTVELPAGPQGFREGSWADTCVYECTRGRMHRLSVTRIPLPSHAVSCSRHPSETTLLLGLSDSSLLLYDHRRGVSLLASCPVLPTLLAWHPAGAVVVVGGEQGELMCFDVGLASVSMALVAEEVASAATLRLAQHLRYCGGLEGLQWATGLEGDGLMLAFHGGPLAVLRFRLGALTGGQLGPGELLQQRLRCGQVKEAIGILEAMDWSIMGYECYRGLCSVTNHLLRLELNAEREAQLEAALGVFYAPPAPLSDVVILEYREPISKCARRFFHHLLRHQRLEKAFLLAIDLEARDLFMDLHYVASDKGEVVLADVAKRKANEIEAQTIAGNGKKIIT
;
A
#
# COMPACT_ATOMS: atom_id res chain seq x y z
N MET A 1 -46.73 16.66 23.47
CA MET A 1 -46.66 15.21 23.76
C MET A 1 -46.51 14.45 22.45
N LEU A 2 -45.29 14.37 21.91
CA LEU A 2 -44.83 13.30 21.01
C LEU A 2 -43.30 13.46 20.83
N GLU A 3 -42.57 13.32 21.94
CA GLU A 3 -41.15 12.99 21.91
C GLU A 3 -41.01 11.59 21.32
N ARG A 4 -40.98 11.50 19.99
CA ARG A 4 -40.44 10.30 19.34
C ARG A 4 -38.93 10.39 19.50
N ARG A 5 -38.46 9.83 20.62
CA ARG A 5 -37.09 9.35 20.79
C ARG A 5 -36.69 8.69 19.47
N MET A 6 -35.74 9.31 18.77
CA MET A 6 -34.94 8.64 17.76
C MET A 6 -34.29 7.46 18.49
N LYS A 7 -34.95 6.30 18.47
CA LYS A 7 -34.27 5.04 18.72
C LYS A 7 -33.31 4.91 17.56
N CYS A 8 -32.06 5.31 17.75
CA CYS A 8 -30.96 4.95 16.87
C CYS A 8 -30.85 3.42 16.92
N VAL A 9 -31.66 2.75 16.11
CA VAL A 9 -31.38 1.40 15.64
C VAL A 9 -30.28 1.61 14.61
N PHE A 10 -29.03 1.43 15.03
CA PHE A 10 -27.87 1.52 14.15
C PHE A 10 -27.91 0.35 13.17
N VAL A 11 -28.49 0.61 12.01
CA VAL A 11 -28.27 -0.19 10.81
C VAL A 11 -27.05 0.43 10.14
N SER A 12 -25.98 -0.33 9.96
CA SER A 12 -24.75 0.09 9.28
C SER A 12 -25.06 0.40 7.82
N PHE A 13 -25.45 1.64 7.51
CA PHE A 13 -25.64 2.06 6.12
C PHE A 13 -24.27 2.32 5.49
N PRO A 14 -24.06 1.88 4.24
CA PRO A 14 -22.89 2.29 3.48
C PRO A 14 -22.98 3.80 3.25
N ALA A 15 -21.99 4.53 3.74
CA ALA A 15 -21.90 5.98 3.64
C ALA A 15 -20.45 6.41 3.40
N VAL A 16 -20.29 7.53 2.71
CA VAL A 16 -19.02 8.25 2.56
C VAL A 16 -19.22 9.66 3.06
N LEU A 17 -18.28 10.12 3.89
CA LEU A 17 -18.32 11.42 4.54
C LEU A 17 -17.14 12.26 4.06
N SER A 18 -17.42 13.52 3.72
CA SER A 18 -16.43 14.58 3.53
C SER A 18 -16.85 15.84 4.29
N ASP A 19 -15.97 16.84 4.33
CA ASP A 19 -16.25 18.13 4.98
C ASP A 19 -17.47 18.87 4.41
N ARG A 20 -17.86 18.56 3.17
CA ARG A 20 -18.89 19.27 2.41
C ARG A 20 -20.06 18.38 1.99
N LEU A 21 -19.90 17.07 2.05
CA LEU A 21 -20.84 16.11 1.45
C LEU A 21 -20.93 14.84 2.30
N ILE A 22 -22.16 14.39 2.55
CA ILE A 22 -22.44 13.04 3.05
C ILE A 22 -23.19 12.29 1.95
N LEU A 23 -22.62 11.19 1.45
CA LEU A 23 -23.30 10.26 0.56
C LEU A 23 -23.73 9.04 1.35
N LEU A 24 -24.98 8.62 1.20
CA LEU A 24 -25.51 7.44 1.87
C LEU A 24 -26.53 6.72 0.99
N SER A 25 -26.63 5.41 1.17
CA SER A 25 -27.68 4.62 0.55
C SER A 25 -28.69 4.11 1.57
N PHE A 26 -29.95 4.06 1.17
CA PHE A 26 -30.99 3.40 1.92
C PHE A 26 -31.01 1.92 1.57
N LEU A 27 -30.95 1.04 2.57
CA LEU A 27 -30.88 -0.41 2.34
C LEU A 27 -32.17 -0.98 1.70
N GLU A 28 -33.31 -0.37 2.01
CA GLU A 28 -34.63 -0.81 1.53
C GLU A 28 -35.12 -0.05 0.29
N GLN A 29 -34.48 1.07 -0.06
CA GLN A 29 -34.84 1.86 -1.23
C GLN A 29 -33.72 1.80 -2.27
N SER A 30 -34.07 1.86 -3.54
CA SER A 30 -33.13 1.96 -4.66
C SER A 30 -32.43 3.33 -4.76
N GLN A 31 -32.51 4.14 -3.71
CA GLN A 31 -32.11 5.54 -3.69
C GLN A 31 -30.78 5.74 -2.98
N VAL A 32 -30.03 6.72 -3.51
CA VAL A 32 -28.84 7.30 -2.89
C VAL A 32 -29.15 8.75 -2.57
N ALA A 33 -28.76 9.18 -1.37
CA ALA A 33 -28.91 10.56 -0.93
C ALA A 33 -27.55 11.23 -0.77
N ALA A 34 -27.50 12.50 -1.18
CA ALA A 34 -26.43 13.44 -0.93
C ALA A 34 -26.92 14.51 0.04
N VAL A 35 -26.20 14.68 1.14
CA VAL A 35 -26.39 15.76 2.10
C VAL A 35 -25.25 16.75 1.90
N TYR A 36 -25.55 17.88 1.27
CA TYR A 36 -24.61 18.98 1.07
C TYR A 36 -24.56 19.87 2.31
N LEU A 37 -23.35 20.17 2.76
CA LEU A 37 -23.05 21.02 3.92
C LEU A 37 -22.44 22.34 3.43
N ASN A 38 -23.26 23.39 3.36
CA ASN A 38 -22.85 24.72 2.91
C ASN A 38 -22.36 25.55 4.10
N GLN A 39 -21.06 25.51 4.40
CA GLN A 39 -20.48 26.40 5.42
C GLN A 39 -20.36 27.83 4.85
N LYS A 40 -21.15 28.78 5.38
CA LYS A 40 -21.15 30.17 4.90
C LYS A 40 -19.95 31.02 5.37
N ASN A 41 -19.15 30.55 6.33
CA ASN A 41 -18.12 31.36 7.01
C ASN A 41 -16.71 30.74 6.93
N GLN A 42 -16.05 30.75 5.75
CA GLN A 42 -14.63 30.35 5.63
C GLN A 42 -13.65 31.54 5.47
N ASN A 43 -14.12 32.79 5.57
CA ASN A 43 -13.29 33.99 5.33
C ASN A 43 -12.67 34.62 6.59
N SER A 44 -12.81 34.04 7.79
CA SER A 44 -12.16 34.58 9.00
C SER A 44 -11.10 33.61 9.53
N PRO A 45 -9.81 34.01 9.63
CA PRO A 45 -8.77 33.19 10.24
C PRO A 45 -8.84 33.36 11.76
N GLU A 46 -9.92 32.91 12.40
CA GLU A 46 -9.96 32.83 13.87
C GLU A 46 -9.48 31.46 14.32
N THR A 47 -8.31 31.47 14.95
CA THR A 47 -7.70 30.37 15.69
C THR A 47 -8.53 30.09 16.95
N GLY A 48 -9.60 29.32 16.81
CA GLY A 48 -10.42 28.92 17.96
C GLY A 48 -11.29 27.71 17.64
N ARG A 49 -11.18 26.65 18.46
CA ARG A 49 -12.00 25.44 18.43
C ARG A 49 -13.48 25.74 18.81
N ARG A 50 -14.19 26.54 18.02
CA ARG A 50 -15.66 26.59 18.06
C ARG A 50 -16.20 25.73 16.93
N THR A 51 -16.72 24.55 17.28
CA THR A 51 -17.59 23.79 16.40
C THR A 51 -18.91 24.55 16.31
N ASP A 52 -19.00 25.50 15.39
CA ASP A 52 -20.24 26.22 15.14
C ASP A 52 -21.31 25.20 14.70
N LYS A 53 -22.47 25.26 15.36
CA LYS A 53 -23.60 24.38 15.04
C LYS A 53 -24.11 24.73 13.65
N LEU A 54 -24.09 23.77 12.73
CA LEU A 54 -24.69 23.91 11.39
C LEU A 54 -26.16 24.29 11.50
N SER A 55 -26.58 25.34 10.80
CA SER A 55 -27.99 25.70 10.73
C SER A 55 -28.73 24.78 9.74
N PRO A 56 -30.03 24.51 9.91
CA PRO A 56 -30.79 23.69 8.95
C PRO A 56 -30.78 24.23 7.52
N SER A 57 -30.63 25.55 7.36
CA SER A 57 -30.52 26.23 6.07
C SER A 57 -29.18 26.02 5.36
N GLU A 58 -28.17 25.47 6.04
CA GLU A 58 -26.87 25.10 5.49
C GLU A 58 -26.85 23.63 5.02
N ILE A 59 -27.92 22.89 5.24
CA ILE A 59 -28.05 21.48 4.89
C ILE A 59 -29.01 21.34 3.72
N LYS A 60 -28.54 20.79 2.59
CA LYS A 60 -29.39 20.45 1.43
C LYS A 60 -29.32 18.96 1.16
N VAL A 61 -30.47 18.30 1.19
CA VAL A 61 -30.59 16.86 0.89
C VAL A 61 -31.16 16.67 -0.51
N VAL A 62 -30.50 15.83 -1.32
CA VAL A 62 -30.94 15.46 -2.67
C VAL A 62 -30.87 13.95 -2.79
N CYS A 63 -31.90 13.31 -3.37
CA CYS A 63 -31.91 11.88 -3.61
C CYS A 63 -31.96 11.59 -5.12
N VAL A 64 -31.29 10.51 -5.54
CA VAL A 64 -31.37 9.98 -6.90
C VAL A 64 -31.59 8.46 -6.85
N GLU A 65 -32.36 7.95 -7.81
CA GLU A 65 -32.54 6.51 -7.96
C GLU A 65 -31.37 5.92 -8.77
N VAL A 66 -30.71 4.91 -8.22
CA VAL A 66 -29.45 4.35 -8.75
C VAL A 66 -29.65 2.97 -9.37
N SER A 67 -30.73 2.29 -9.01
CA SER A 67 -31.13 1.01 -9.60
C SER A 67 -32.65 0.97 -9.75
N GLY A 68 -33.18 0.51 -10.88
CA GLY A 68 -34.63 0.31 -11.04
C GLY A 68 -35.20 -0.88 -10.25
N GLN A 69 -34.41 -1.48 -9.35
CA GLN A 69 -34.78 -2.67 -8.58
C GLN A 69 -34.88 -2.33 -7.08
N ALA A 70 -36.06 -2.56 -6.50
CA ALA A 70 -36.34 -2.43 -5.07
C ALA A 70 -35.84 -3.67 -4.28
N ARG A 71 -34.58 -4.08 -4.49
CA ARG A 71 -33.96 -5.20 -3.76
C ARG A 71 -32.96 -4.67 -2.72
N LYS A 72 -32.81 -5.41 -1.62
CA LYS A 72 -31.77 -5.18 -0.59
C LYS A 72 -30.41 -5.51 -1.21
N LEU A 73 -29.74 -4.49 -1.75
CA LEU A 73 -28.38 -4.60 -2.27
C LEU A 73 -27.42 -4.00 -1.24
N ARG A 74 -26.31 -4.68 -0.96
CA ARG A 74 -25.25 -4.14 -0.09
C ARG A 74 -24.39 -3.17 -0.91
N ARG A 75 -24.91 -1.95 -1.08
CA ARG A 75 -24.20 -0.91 -1.83
C ARG A 75 -22.94 -0.47 -1.11
N ARG A 76 -21.93 -0.03 -1.83
CA ARG A 76 -20.68 0.55 -1.31
C ARG A 76 -20.37 1.80 -2.10
N PHE A 77 -19.67 2.74 -1.48
CA PHE A 77 -19.39 4.04 -2.07
C PHE A 77 -17.90 4.35 -2.09
N SER A 78 -17.49 5.08 -3.12
CA SER A 78 -16.19 5.75 -3.18
C SER A 78 -16.40 7.16 -3.72
N LEU A 79 -15.64 8.12 -3.21
CA LEU A 79 -15.67 9.52 -3.65
C LEU A 79 -14.28 9.86 -4.19
N ASN A 80 -14.24 10.56 -5.33
CA ASN A 80 -12.96 10.97 -5.88
C ASN A 80 -12.33 12.11 -5.05
N ARG A 81 -11.04 12.36 -5.28
CA ARG A 81 -10.28 13.37 -4.53
C ARG A 81 -10.84 14.79 -4.67
N LEU A 82 -11.48 15.11 -5.80
CA LEU A 82 -12.09 16.41 -6.06
C LEU A 82 -13.49 16.56 -5.44
N GLN A 83 -14.06 15.46 -4.93
CA GLN A 83 -15.39 15.39 -4.31
C GLN A 83 -16.54 15.83 -5.24
N ASP A 84 -16.36 15.69 -6.55
CA ASP A 84 -17.33 16.06 -7.57
C ASP A 84 -17.96 14.83 -8.25
N VAL A 85 -17.32 13.67 -8.17
CA VAL A 85 -17.83 12.40 -8.69
C VAL A 85 -17.73 11.30 -7.63
N ALA A 86 -18.81 10.54 -7.48
CA ALA A 86 -18.88 9.38 -6.62
C ALA A 86 -19.19 8.11 -7.42
N LEU A 87 -18.77 6.98 -6.88
CA LEU A 87 -19.07 5.65 -7.36
C LEU A 87 -19.99 4.97 -6.35
N CYS A 88 -21.06 4.38 -6.83
CA CYS A 88 -21.91 3.45 -6.09
C CYS A 88 -21.80 2.06 -6.73
N TRP A 89 -21.53 1.03 -5.93
CA TRP A 89 -21.36 -0.32 -6.46
C TRP A 89 -21.87 -1.43 -5.54
N TRP A 90 -22.09 -2.62 -6.08
CA TRP A 90 -22.53 -3.82 -5.36
C TRP A 90 -22.05 -5.10 -6.05
N ASP A 91 -22.22 -6.23 -5.36
CA ASP A 91 -21.77 -7.55 -5.80
C ASP A 91 -22.69 -8.09 -6.91
N LEU A 92 -22.13 -8.77 -7.92
CA LEU A 92 -22.92 -9.37 -9.02
C LEU A 92 -23.77 -10.56 -8.54
N ASP A 93 -23.25 -11.37 -7.61
CA ASP A 93 -23.93 -12.59 -7.16
C ASP A 93 -25.12 -12.31 -6.22
N GLU A 94 -25.26 -11.08 -5.71
CA GLU A 94 -26.47 -10.62 -5.00
C GLU A 94 -27.69 -10.53 -5.94
N HIS A 95 -27.50 -10.70 -7.26
CA HIS A 95 -28.55 -10.93 -8.23
C HIS A 95 -29.15 -12.35 -8.10
N GLY A 96 -29.87 -12.61 -7.01
CA GLY A 96 -30.56 -13.89 -6.78
C GLY A 96 -31.44 -14.35 -7.96
N GLU A 97 -31.43 -15.67 -8.18
CA GLU A 97 -31.95 -16.52 -9.28
C GLU A 97 -33.38 -16.29 -9.83
N VAL A 98 -34.11 -15.24 -9.46
CA VAL A 98 -35.47 -15.02 -10.00
C VAL A 98 -35.48 -13.85 -10.96
N LEU A 99 -35.08 -14.14 -12.21
CA LEU A 99 -35.46 -13.38 -13.39
C LEU A 99 -36.77 -13.99 -13.90
N TRP A 100 -37.89 -13.28 -13.76
CA TRP A 100 -39.12 -13.73 -14.40
C TRP A 100 -38.95 -13.67 -15.93
N PRO A 101 -39.53 -14.60 -16.71
CA PRO A 101 -39.33 -14.65 -18.18
C PRO A 101 -39.71 -13.36 -18.93
N TRP A 102 -40.52 -12.51 -18.30
CA TRP A 102 -41.09 -11.28 -18.88
C TRP A 102 -40.35 -10.01 -18.47
N THR A 103 -39.29 -10.10 -17.66
CA THR A 103 -38.48 -8.92 -17.31
C THR A 103 -37.73 -8.45 -18.56
N PRO A 104 -37.78 -7.16 -18.96
CA PRO A 104 -37.08 -6.68 -20.14
C PRO A 104 -35.59 -7.02 -20.00
N THR A 105 -35.03 -7.71 -20.99
CA THR A 105 -33.64 -8.20 -21.02
C THR A 105 -32.59 -7.11 -20.83
N ASN A 106 -32.99 -5.84 -20.97
CA ASN A 106 -32.17 -4.63 -20.91
C ASN A 106 -32.24 -3.86 -19.58
N VAL A 107 -32.93 -4.35 -18.54
CA VAL A 107 -32.80 -3.74 -17.20
C VAL A 107 -31.43 -4.14 -16.64
N GLN A 108 -30.47 -3.28 -17.00
CA GLN A 108 -29.04 -3.29 -16.77
C GLN A 108 -28.59 -4.12 -15.56
N ARG A 109 -27.83 -5.19 -15.83
CA ARG A 109 -27.01 -5.94 -14.84
C ARG A 109 -25.79 -5.11 -14.38
N ASN A 110 -25.87 -3.79 -14.50
CA ASN A 110 -24.77 -2.90 -14.18
C ASN A 110 -24.68 -2.79 -12.67
N ASN A 111 -23.50 -3.04 -12.14
CA ASN A 111 -23.21 -3.06 -10.72
C ASN A 111 -22.22 -1.97 -10.30
N LEU A 112 -21.75 -1.17 -11.25
CA LEU A 112 -21.06 0.11 -11.02
C LEU A 112 -21.91 1.25 -11.54
N VAL A 113 -22.13 2.27 -10.72
CA VAL A 113 -22.84 3.50 -11.09
C VAL A 113 -22.02 4.73 -10.70
N LEU A 114 -21.76 5.60 -11.68
CA LEU A 114 -21.15 6.90 -11.47
C LEU A 114 -22.21 7.96 -11.17
N LEU A 115 -21.96 8.76 -10.15
CA LEU A 115 -22.83 9.82 -9.66
C LEU A 115 -22.07 11.15 -9.70
N SER A 116 -22.63 12.16 -10.37
CA SER A 116 -22.20 13.56 -10.19
C SER A 116 -22.62 13.97 -8.80
N CYS A 117 -21.71 14.57 -8.06
CA CYS A 117 -21.95 15.14 -6.74
C CYS A 117 -21.51 16.61 -6.70
N SER A 118 -21.20 17.22 -7.85
CA SER A 118 -20.71 18.60 -7.90
C SER A 118 -21.73 19.59 -7.32
N PRO A 119 -21.28 20.69 -6.67
CA PRO A 119 -22.18 21.72 -6.16
C PRO A 119 -23.03 22.39 -7.25
N ALA A 120 -22.51 22.45 -8.48
CA ALA A 120 -23.18 23.08 -9.62
C ALA A 120 -24.27 22.19 -10.24
N GLU A 121 -23.98 20.90 -10.47
CA GLU A 121 -24.93 20.00 -11.12
C GLU A 121 -25.87 19.29 -10.14
N GLY A 122 -25.46 19.16 -8.87
CA GLY A 122 -26.13 18.37 -7.84
C GLY A 122 -26.01 16.86 -8.06
N LEU A 123 -26.67 16.08 -7.20
CA LEU A 123 -26.64 14.62 -7.26
C LEU A 123 -27.38 14.10 -8.51
N LYS A 124 -26.66 13.46 -9.45
CA LYS A 124 -27.23 12.87 -10.68
C LYS A 124 -26.49 11.61 -11.12
N VAL A 125 -27.19 10.67 -11.73
CA VAL A 125 -26.54 9.50 -12.35
C VAL A 125 -25.88 9.93 -13.66
N LEU A 126 -24.58 9.71 -13.77
CA LEU A 126 -23.79 10.01 -14.96
C LEU A 126 -23.74 8.83 -15.95
N GLY A 127 -23.60 7.61 -15.41
CA GLY A 127 -23.57 6.39 -16.20
C GLY A 127 -23.40 5.14 -15.33
N SER A 128 -23.51 3.98 -15.95
CA SER A 128 -23.44 2.69 -15.28
C SER A 128 -22.69 1.67 -16.15
N LEU A 129 -22.04 0.70 -15.51
CA LEU A 129 -21.25 -0.35 -16.16
C LEU A 129 -21.42 -1.67 -15.38
N GLN A 130 -21.40 -2.77 -16.12
CA GLN A 130 -21.32 -4.13 -15.57
C GLN A 130 -19.85 -4.58 -15.56
N THR A 131 -19.36 -5.04 -14.41
CA THR A 131 -18.04 -5.68 -14.27
C THR A 131 -18.06 -7.10 -14.85
N GLU A 132 -16.88 -7.64 -15.19
CA GLU A 132 -16.80 -9.03 -15.67
C GLU A 132 -16.83 -10.02 -14.51
N GLY A 133 -16.19 -9.66 -13.40
CA GLY A 133 -16.20 -10.42 -12.16
C GLY A 133 -16.98 -9.73 -11.04
N ASN A 134 -17.11 -10.41 -9.90
CA ASN A 134 -17.69 -9.84 -8.69
C ASN A 134 -16.67 -8.88 -8.04
N PRO A 135 -16.98 -7.58 -7.89
CA PRO A 135 -16.03 -6.61 -7.35
C PRO A 135 -15.75 -6.85 -5.85
N LEU A 136 -14.48 -7.02 -5.50
CA LEU A 136 -14.01 -7.03 -4.11
C LEU A 136 -13.75 -5.61 -3.59
N ASP A 137 -13.26 -4.73 -4.45
CA ASP A 137 -13.02 -3.31 -4.17
C ASP A 137 -13.13 -2.47 -5.44
N CYS A 138 -13.72 -1.28 -5.32
CA CYS A 138 -13.79 -0.28 -6.37
C CYS A 138 -13.57 1.10 -5.77
N ARG A 139 -12.50 1.78 -6.18
CA ARG A 139 -12.12 3.10 -5.65
C ARG A 139 -11.50 3.99 -6.73
N PHE A 140 -11.67 5.30 -6.60
CA PHE A 140 -10.97 6.24 -7.46
C PHE A 140 -9.46 6.25 -7.17
N SER A 141 -8.67 6.53 -8.21
CA SER A 141 -7.24 6.78 -8.05
C SER A 141 -6.99 8.09 -7.30
N MET A 142 -6.08 8.05 -6.34
CA MET A 142 -5.50 9.16 -5.60
C MET A 142 -4.55 9.99 -6.47
N LEU A 143 -4.00 9.39 -7.53
CA LEU A 143 -3.10 10.01 -8.51
C LEU A 143 -3.88 10.63 -9.67
N GLN A 144 -4.97 9.99 -10.12
CA GLN A 144 -5.80 10.45 -11.24
C GLN A 144 -7.28 10.51 -10.85
N PRO A 145 -7.88 11.70 -10.64
CA PRO A 145 -9.22 11.84 -10.05
C PRO A 145 -10.38 11.20 -10.82
N TYR A 146 -10.21 10.92 -12.12
CA TYR A 146 -11.23 10.33 -12.98
C TYR A 146 -10.87 8.91 -13.46
N GLN A 147 -9.84 8.30 -12.85
CA GLN A 147 -9.58 6.89 -13.03
C GLN A 147 -10.16 6.09 -11.86
N LEU A 148 -10.77 4.97 -12.20
CA LEU A 148 -11.34 4.02 -11.26
C LEU A 148 -10.51 2.75 -11.27
N LEU A 149 -10.15 2.26 -10.08
CA LEU A 149 -9.39 1.03 -9.88
C LEU A 149 -10.32 -0.01 -9.25
N THR A 150 -10.45 -1.18 -9.88
CA THR A 150 -11.25 -2.29 -9.35
C THR A 150 -10.39 -3.52 -9.09
N VAL A 151 -10.81 -4.33 -8.12
CA VAL A 151 -10.36 -5.71 -7.92
C VAL A 151 -11.58 -6.58 -8.11
N GLU A 152 -11.57 -7.45 -9.10
CA GLU A 152 -12.69 -8.30 -9.49
C GLU A 152 -12.31 -9.77 -9.32
N LEU A 153 -13.19 -10.54 -8.70
CA LEU A 153 -13.06 -11.98 -8.56
C LEU A 153 -13.91 -12.68 -9.63
N PRO A 154 -13.51 -13.84 -10.15
CA PRO A 154 -14.30 -14.53 -11.17
C PRO A 154 -15.70 -14.86 -10.63
N ALA A 155 -16.72 -14.59 -11.42
CA ALA A 155 -18.12 -14.82 -11.06
C ALA A 155 -18.49 -16.31 -11.20
N GLY A 156 -19.25 -16.84 -10.24
CA GLY A 156 -19.74 -18.22 -10.22
C GLY A 156 -18.89 -19.21 -9.38
N PRO A 157 -19.38 -20.44 -9.16
CA PRO A 157 -18.66 -21.43 -8.37
C PRO A 157 -17.37 -21.86 -9.09
N GLN A 158 -16.22 -21.48 -8.53
CA GLN A 158 -14.91 -21.96 -8.99
C GLN A 158 -14.92 -23.49 -8.89
N GLY A 159 -14.94 -24.19 -10.03
CA GLY A 159 -14.78 -25.63 -10.05
C GLY A 159 -13.38 -25.99 -9.51
N PHE A 160 -13.23 -27.13 -8.83
CA PHE A 160 -11.97 -27.65 -8.28
C PHE A 160 -10.76 -27.70 -9.26
N ARG A 161 -10.94 -27.37 -10.55
CA ARG A 161 -9.93 -27.44 -11.61
C ARG A 161 -9.44 -26.09 -12.13
N GLU A 162 -10.16 -24.99 -11.90
CA GLU A 162 -9.69 -23.64 -12.26
C GLU A 162 -9.04 -23.03 -11.01
N GLY A 163 -7.77 -22.63 -11.12
CA GLY A 163 -7.06 -21.98 -10.00
C GLY A 163 -7.79 -20.70 -9.57
N SER A 164 -7.48 -20.17 -8.38
CA SER A 164 -8.05 -18.90 -7.94
C SER A 164 -7.26 -17.73 -8.53
N TRP A 165 -7.93 -16.64 -8.92
CA TRP A 165 -7.28 -15.42 -9.37
C TRP A 165 -8.08 -14.18 -8.98
N ALA A 166 -7.44 -13.01 -9.00
CA ALA A 166 -8.09 -11.71 -8.96
C ALA A 166 -7.67 -10.90 -10.19
N ASP A 167 -8.64 -10.27 -10.85
CA ASP A 167 -8.40 -9.36 -11.96
C ASP A 167 -8.40 -7.92 -11.43
N THR A 168 -7.29 -7.20 -11.60
CA THR A 168 -7.21 -5.77 -11.29
C THR A 168 -7.45 -4.97 -12.57
N CYS A 169 -8.52 -4.18 -12.59
CA CYS A 169 -8.88 -3.40 -13.77
C CYS A 169 -8.71 -1.90 -13.52
N VAL A 170 -8.34 -1.17 -14.56
CA VAL A 170 -8.32 0.30 -14.57
C VAL A 170 -9.39 0.78 -15.55
N TYR A 171 -10.26 1.68 -15.09
CA TYR A 171 -11.28 2.32 -15.90
C TYR A 171 -11.07 3.82 -15.96
N GLU A 172 -11.32 4.42 -17.11
CA GLU A 172 -11.38 5.86 -17.29
C GLU A 172 -12.83 6.35 -17.27
N CYS A 173 -13.10 7.39 -16.49
CA CYS A 173 -14.41 8.02 -16.40
C CYS A 173 -14.41 9.30 -17.26
N THR A 174 -14.89 9.21 -18.50
CA THR A 174 -14.99 10.36 -19.41
C THR A 174 -16.44 10.63 -19.80
N ARG A 175 -16.90 11.88 -19.62
CA ARG A 175 -18.23 12.35 -20.06
C ARG A 175 -19.40 11.44 -19.62
N GLY A 176 -19.33 10.93 -18.39
CA GLY A 176 -20.34 10.04 -17.83
C GLY A 176 -20.31 8.60 -18.33
N ARG A 177 -19.27 8.20 -19.06
CA ARG A 177 -19.04 6.80 -19.46
C ARG A 177 -17.79 6.25 -18.77
N MET A 178 -17.81 4.95 -18.50
CA MET A 178 -16.67 4.21 -17.98
C MET A 178 -16.10 3.34 -19.10
N HIS A 179 -14.81 3.46 -19.36
CA HIS A 179 -14.09 2.67 -20.34
C HIS A 179 -12.94 1.91 -19.67
N ARG A 180 -12.90 0.59 -19.84
CA ARG A 180 -11.83 -0.24 -19.27
C ARG A 180 -10.55 -0.04 -20.08
N LEU A 181 -9.50 0.47 -19.45
CA LEU A 181 -8.19 0.73 -20.03
C LEU A 181 -7.28 -0.49 -20.00
N SER A 182 -7.25 -1.21 -18.86
CA SER A 182 -6.36 -2.36 -18.67
C SER A 182 -6.95 -3.36 -17.69
N VAL A 183 -6.46 -4.60 -17.78
CA VAL A 183 -6.73 -5.71 -16.88
C VAL A 183 -5.42 -6.43 -16.60
N THR A 184 -5.13 -6.69 -15.33
CA THR A 184 -3.99 -7.51 -14.90
C THR A 184 -4.52 -8.65 -14.04
N ARG A 185 -4.25 -9.89 -14.47
CA ARG A 185 -4.66 -11.09 -13.76
C ARG A 185 -3.59 -11.52 -12.77
N ILE A 186 -3.97 -11.60 -11.49
CA ILE A 186 -3.09 -12.02 -10.39
C ILE A 186 -3.47 -13.45 -9.99
N PRO A 187 -2.57 -14.44 -10.18
CA PRO A 187 -2.81 -15.80 -9.71
C PRO A 187 -2.80 -15.84 -8.18
N LEU A 188 -3.78 -16.52 -7.58
CA LEU A 188 -3.93 -16.64 -6.14
C LEU A 188 -3.85 -18.10 -5.69
N PRO A 189 -3.21 -18.39 -4.55
CA PRO A 189 -3.18 -19.74 -3.99
C PRO A 189 -4.55 -20.17 -3.44
N SER A 190 -5.36 -19.21 -2.99
CA SER A 190 -6.73 -19.43 -2.50
C SER A 190 -7.59 -18.19 -2.70
N HIS A 191 -8.88 -18.28 -2.39
CA HIS A 191 -9.87 -17.23 -2.67
C HIS A 191 -9.60 -15.96 -1.85
N ALA A 192 -9.61 -14.79 -2.49
CA ALA A 192 -9.46 -13.51 -1.79
C ALA A 192 -10.75 -13.10 -1.05
N VAL A 193 -10.63 -12.77 0.23
CA VAL A 193 -11.75 -12.37 1.10
C VAL A 193 -11.75 -10.89 1.41
N SER A 194 -10.60 -10.22 1.32
CA SER A 194 -10.44 -8.80 1.60
C SER A 194 -9.32 -8.22 0.74
N CYS A 195 -9.32 -6.90 0.58
CA CYS A 195 -8.24 -6.23 -0.15
C CYS A 195 -7.98 -4.80 0.34
N SER A 196 -6.77 -4.32 0.08
CA SER A 196 -6.39 -2.94 0.32
C SER A 196 -5.24 -2.52 -0.59
N ARG A 197 -5.33 -1.32 -1.17
CA ARG A 197 -4.28 -0.76 -2.02
C ARG A 197 -3.34 0.12 -1.22
N HIS A 198 -2.05 0.03 -1.53
CA HIS A 198 -1.08 0.96 -0.98
C HIS A 198 -1.34 2.39 -1.51
N PRO A 199 -1.09 3.46 -0.73
CA PRO A 199 -1.38 4.84 -1.12
C PRO A 199 -0.69 5.32 -2.41
N SER A 200 0.44 4.72 -2.79
CA SER A 200 1.11 5.00 -4.08
C SER A 200 0.51 4.25 -5.28
N GLU A 201 -0.47 3.36 -5.06
CA GLU A 201 -1.14 2.54 -6.07
C GLU A 201 -0.24 1.54 -6.80
N THR A 202 1.01 1.38 -6.36
CA THR A 202 1.97 0.45 -6.97
C THR A 202 1.79 -0.99 -6.48
N THR A 203 1.20 -1.20 -5.31
CA THR A 203 1.00 -2.53 -4.72
C THR A 203 -0.44 -2.75 -4.26
N LEU A 204 -0.89 -4.00 -4.36
CA LEU A 204 -2.19 -4.46 -3.91
C LEU A 204 -2.00 -5.56 -2.87
N LEU A 205 -2.64 -5.40 -1.71
CA LEU A 205 -2.68 -6.42 -0.67
C LEU A 205 -4.04 -7.14 -0.72
N LEU A 206 -4.00 -8.46 -0.69
CA LEU A 206 -5.16 -9.35 -0.64
C LEU A 206 -5.07 -10.22 0.61
N GLY A 207 -6.17 -10.30 1.35
CA GLY A 207 -6.35 -11.30 2.40
C GLY A 207 -7.05 -12.51 1.81
N LEU A 208 -6.52 -13.71 2.07
CA LEU A 208 -6.99 -14.94 1.44
C LEU A 208 -7.71 -15.86 2.44
N SER A 209 -8.54 -16.76 1.92
CA SER A 209 -9.37 -17.69 2.70
C SER A 209 -8.58 -18.72 3.49
N ASP A 210 -7.33 -18.99 3.11
CA ASP A 210 -6.40 -19.87 3.82
C ASP A 210 -5.67 -19.20 5.00
N SER A 211 -6.11 -18.01 5.40
CA SER A 211 -5.45 -17.18 6.43
C SER A 211 -4.04 -16.73 6.03
N SER A 212 -3.80 -16.50 4.74
CA SER A 212 -2.58 -15.82 4.27
C SER A 212 -2.88 -14.43 3.69
N LEU A 213 -1.82 -13.63 3.59
CA LEU A 213 -1.80 -12.35 2.90
C LEU A 213 -0.96 -12.49 1.65
N LEU A 214 -1.45 -11.97 0.53
CA LEU A 214 -0.72 -11.83 -0.72
C LEU A 214 -0.53 -10.35 -1.05
N LEU A 215 0.72 -9.91 -1.15
CA LEU A 215 1.09 -8.58 -1.60
C LEU A 215 1.62 -8.65 -3.04
N TYR A 216 0.88 -8.09 -3.98
CA TYR A 216 1.27 -8.01 -5.39
C TYR A 216 1.90 -6.65 -5.71
N ASP A 217 3.12 -6.65 -6.24
CA ASP A 217 3.79 -5.45 -6.73
C ASP A 217 3.65 -5.33 -8.25
N HIS A 218 2.88 -4.34 -8.71
CA HIS A 218 2.62 -4.12 -10.14
C HIS A 218 3.88 -3.72 -10.92
N ARG A 219 4.87 -3.08 -10.27
CA ARG A 219 6.11 -2.65 -10.92
C ARG A 219 7.01 -3.84 -11.23
N ARG A 220 7.03 -4.81 -10.32
CA ARG A 220 7.90 -5.99 -10.37
C ARG A 220 7.21 -7.21 -11.00
N GLY A 221 5.87 -7.23 -11.01
CA GLY A 221 5.09 -8.39 -11.41
C GLY A 221 5.27 -9.60 -10.49
N VAL A 222 5.66 -9.38 -9.23
CA VAL A 222 5.88 -10.45 -8.25
C VAL A 222 4.90 -10.35 -7.09
N SER A 223 4.64 -11.51 -6.47
CA SER A 223 3.81 -11.63 -5.27
C SER A 223 4.65 -12.06 -4.07
N LEU A 224 4.41 -11.43 -2.92
CA LEU A 224 4.92 -11.86 -1.62
C LEU A 224 3.77 -12.47 -0.81
N LEU A 225 4.07 -13.51 -0.04
CA LEU A 225 3.10 -14.20 0.81
C LEU A 225 3.52 -14.12 2.28
N ALA A 226 2.55 -13.92 3.17
CA ALA A 226 2.74 -14.03 4.61
C ALA A 226 1.57 -14.77 5.26
N SER A 227 1.85 -15.60 6.25
CA SER A 227 0.80 -16.28 7.02
C SER A 227 0.24 -15.37 8.10
N CYS A 228 -1.06 -15.46 8.33
CA CYS A 228 -1.75 -14.82 9.44
C CYS A 228 -2.30 -15.87 10.41
N PRO A 229 -2.21 -15.63 11.74
CA PRO A 229 -2.83 -16.50 12.73
C PRO A 229 -4.36 -16.51 12.69
N VAL A 230 -4.98 -15.54 12.01
CA VAL A 230 -6.44 -15.42 11.87
C VAL A 230 -6.80 -15.04 10.43
N LEU A 231 -8.07 -15.27 10.05
CA LEU A 231 -8.58 -14.90 8.73
C LEU A 231 -8.53 -13.37 8.55
N PRO A 232 -7.80 -12.85 7.55
CA PRO A 232 -7.65 -11.41 7.32
C PRO A 232 -8.89 -10.84 6.62
N THR A 233 -9.93 -10.49 7.36
CA THR A 233 -11.20 -10.00 6.80
C THR A 233 -11.21 -8.49 6.56
N LEU A 234 -10.36 -7.73 7.25
CA LEU A 234 -10.25 -6.28 7.08
C LEU A 234 -8.79 -5.88 6.87
N LEU A 235 -8.56 -4.96 5.94
CA LEU A 235 -7.22 -4.49 5.58
C LEU A 235 -7.20 -2.96 5.42
N ALA A 236 -6.38 -2.28 6.22
CA ALA A 236 -6.27 -0.82 6.19
C ALA A 236 -4.80 -0.38 6.11
N TRP A 237 -4.37 0.06 4.93
CA TRP A 237 -3.07 0.70 4.75
C TRP A 237 -3.02 2.05 5.45
N HIS A 238 -1.94 2.29 6.19
CA HIS A 238 -1.66 3.60 6.75
C HIS A 238 -1.45 4.60 5.61
N PRO A 239 -1.96 5.85 5.68
CA PRO A 239 -1.81 6.83 4.62
C PRO A 239 -0.36 7.18 4.26
N ALA A 240 0.58 7.02 5.19
CA ALA A 240 2.01 7.19 4.92
C ALA A 240 2.66 5.99 4.20
N GLY A 241 1.93 4.88 4.02
CA GLY A 241 2.37 3.71 3.24
C GLY A 241 3.32 2.74 3.95
N ALA A 242 3.78 3.02 5.18
CA ALA A 242 4.77 2.17 5.84
C ALA A 242 4.21 0.85 6.38
N VAL A 243 2.94 0.86 6.82
CA VAL A 243 2.31 -0.27 7.49
C VAL A 243 0.88 -0.48 7.02
N VAL A 244 0.41 -1.70 7.22
CA VAL A 244 -0.98 -2.11 7.06
C VAL A 244 -1.46 -2.76 8.35
N VAL A 245 -2.67 -2.42 8.78
CA VAL A 245 -3.35 -3.11 9.86
C VAL A 245 -4.35 -4.10 9.27
N VAL A 246 -4.28 -5.32 9.78
CA VAL A 246 -5.07 -6.47 9.36
C VAL A 246 -5.98 -6.85 10.52
N GLY A 247 -7.29 -6.86 10.27
CA GLY A 247 -8.32 -7.23 11.23
C GLY A 247 -8.90 -8.61 10.95
N GLY A 248 -9.08 -9.38 12.02
CA GLY A 248 -9.86 -10.61 12.03
C GLY A 248 -11.31 -10.37 12.47
N GLU A 249 -12.17 -11.36 12.24
CA GLU A 249 -13.60 -11.26 12.54
C GLU A 249 -13.89 -11.09 14.04
N GLN A 250 -13.07 -11.68 14.92
CA GLN A 250 -13.29 -11.65 16.36
C GLN A 250 -12.61 -10.45 17.02
N GLY A 251 -12.17 -9.46 16.25
CA GLY A 251 -11.50 -8.24 16.74
C GLY A 251 -10.02 -8.46 17.09
N GLU A 252 -9.37 -9.42 16.45
CA GLU A 252 -7.92 -9.51 16.41
C GLU A 252 -7.35 -8.48 15.45
N LEU A 253 -6.28 -7.80 15.84
CA LEU A 253 -5.54 -6.88 15.00
C LEU A 253 -4.08 -7.30 14.89
N MET A 254 -3.56 -7.23 13.67
CA MET A 254 -2.16 -7.48 13.35
C MET A 254 -1.62 -6.31 12.54
N CYS A 255 -0.33 -6.06 12.64
CA CYS A 255 0.35 -5.02 11.87
C CYS A 255 1.46 -5.66 11.05
N PHE A 256 1.55 -5.26 9.80
CA PHE A 256 2.62 -5.66 8.88
C PHE A 256 3.24 -4.41 8.28
N ASP A 257 4.54 -4.46 8.03
CA ASP A 257 5.22 -3.42 7.28
C ASP A 257 5.02 -3.59 5.76
N VAL A 258 5.52 -2.64 4.99
CA VAL A 258 5.45 -2.64 3.52
C VAL A 258 6.16 -3.85 2.88
N GLY A 259 7.11 -4.47 3.58
CA GLY A 259 7.77 -5.73 3.18
C GLY A 259 7.02 -6.99 3.61
N LEU A 260 5.80 -6.84 4.14
CA LEU A 260 4.94 -7.90 4.65
C LEU A 260 5.51 -8.65 5.87
N ALA A 261 6.45 -8.04 6.60
CA ALA A 261 6.95 -8.57 7.86
C ALA A 261 6.10 -8.07 9.04
N SER A 262 5.83 -8.93 10.01
CA SER A 262 4.99 -8.59 11.16
C SER A 262 5.64 -7.54 12.07
N VAL A 263 4.86 -6.54 12.48
CA VAL A 263 5.23 -5.49 13.42
C VAL A 263 4.49 -5.74 14.74
N SER A 264 5.25 -5.93 15.81
CA SER A 264 4.69 -6.12 17.15
C SER A 264 3.89 -4.89 17.58
N MET A 265 2.68 -5.11 18.11
CA MET A 265 1.84 -4.08 18.71
C MET A 265 1.61 -4.41 20.18
N ALA A 266 1.68 -3.40 21.04
CA ALA A 266 1.37 -3.51 22.46
C ALA A 266 0.59 -2.28 22.91
N LEU A 267 -0.31 -2.45 23.88
CA LEU A 267 -0.97 -1.33 24.53
C LEU A 267 0.03 -0.63 25.47
N VAL A 268 -0.03 0.70 25.55
CA VAL A 268 0.96 1.55 26.25
C VAL A 268 1.15 1.19 27.73
N ALA A 269 0.12 0.63 28.37
CA ALA A 269 0.13 0.25 29.78
C ALA A 269 0.45 -1.24 30.02
N GLU A 270 0.70 -2.02 28.97
CA GLU A 270 0.93 -3.46 29.05
C GLU A 270 2.38 -3.82 28.68
N GLU A 271 2.90 -4.87 29.32
CA GLU A 271 4.15 -5.46 28.88
C GLU A 271 4.00 -6.00 27.45
N VAL A 272 5.07 -5.90 26.65
CA VAL A 272 5.05 -6.34 25.26
C VAL A 272 4.80 -7.86 25.24
N ALA A 273 3.58 -8.25 24.88
CA ALA A 273 3.23 -9.65 24.71
C ALA A 273 4.11 -10.27 23.60
N SER A 274 4.48 -11.54 23.77
CA SER A 274 5.25 -12.26 22.75
C SER A 274 4.46 -12.44 21.44
N ALA A 275 3.14 -12.30 21.45
CA ALA A 275 2.29 -12.45 20.29
C ALA A 275 2.15 -11.12 19.53
N ALA A 276 2.38 -11.15 18.21
CA ALA A 276 2.23 -9.98 17.33
C ALA A 276 0.75 -9.61 17.03
N THR A 277 -0.20 -10.27 17.69
CA THR A 277 -1.65 -10.09 17.49
C THR A 277 -2.27 -9.46 18.73
N LEU A 278 -2.85 -8.27 18.57
CA LEU A 278 -3.62 -7.59 19.60
C LEU A 278 -5.06 -8.12 19.60
N ARG A 279 -5.53 -8.68 20.72
CA ARG A 279 -6.88 -9.25 20.85
C ARG A 279 -7.80 -8.31 21.59
N LEU A 280 -8.60 -7.53 20.86
CA LEU A 280 -9.44 -6.49 21.45
C LEU A 280 -10.50 -7.03 22.43
N ALA A 281 -10.98 -8.25 22.20
CA ALA A 281 -11.94 -8.93 23.08
C ALA A 281 -11.44 -9.07 24.54
N GLN A 282 -10.13 -8.98 24.78
CA GLN A 282 -9.55 -9.03 26.13
C GLN A 282 -9.72 -7.70 26.88
N HIS A 283 -9.84 -6.58 26.16
CA HIS A 283 -9.88 -5.24 26.73
C HIS A 283 -11.25 -4.57 26.59
N LEU A 284 -12.04 -5.00 25.61
CA LEU A 284 -13.34 -4.45 25.28
C LEU A 284 -14.41 -5.54 25.40
N ARG A 285 -15.50 -5.22 26.10
CA ARG A 285 -16.71 -6.06 26.07
C ARG A 285 -17.57 -5.62 24.89
N TYR A 286 -17.60 -6.43 23.85
CA TYR A 286 -18.50 -6.27 22.71
C TYR A 286 -19.11 -7.62 22.34
N CYS A 287 -20.27 -7.59 21.68
CA CYS A 287 -20.98 -8.81 21.27
C CYS A 287 -20.86 -9.09 19.76
N GLY A 288 -20.34 -8.14 18.97
CA GLY A 288 -20.29 -8.21 17.51
C GLY A 288 -18.87 -8.20 16.94
N GLY A 289 -18.68 -8.79 15.76
CA GLY A 289 -17.38 -8.81 15.08
C GLY A 289 -16.90 -7.43 14.65
N LEU A 290 -15.62 -7.32 14.30
CA LEU A 290 -15.06 -6.11 13.72
C LEU A 290 -15.52 -5.99 12.26
N GLU A 291 -16.11 -4.85 11.88
CA GLU A 291 -16.69 -4.64 10.53
C GLU A 291 -15.97 -3.56 9.72
N GLY A 292 -15.22 -2.67 10.37
CA GLY A 292 -14.58 -1.55 9.70
C GLY A 292 -13.29 -1.11 10.36
N LEU A 293 -12.32 -0.80 9.50
CA LEU A 293 -11.03 -0.20 9.84
C LEU A 293 -10.85 1.05 8.99
N GLN A 294 -10.60 2.20 9.62
CA GLN A 294 -10.31 3.43 8.89
C GLN A 294 -9.27 4.28 9.61
N TRP A 295 -8.20 4.64 8.90
CA TRP A 295 -7.20 5.55 9.42
C TRP A 295 -7.72 6.98 9.47
N ALA A 296 -7.39 7.65 10.55
CA ALA A 296 -7.56 9.07 10.78
C ALA A 296 -6.18 9.63 11.15
N THR A 297 -5.51 10.27 10.18
CA THR A 297 -4.25 10.97 10.39
C THR A 297 -4.56 12.45 10.63
N GLY A 298 -3.94 13.05 11.64
CA GLY A 298 -4.19 14.44 12.00
C GLY A 298 -3.07 15.02 12.85
N LEU A 299 -3.19 16.30 13.20
CA LEU A 299 -2.19 17.02 14.00
C LEU A 299 -1.95 16.40 15.39
N GLU A 300 -2.93 15.66 15.90
CA GLU A 300 -2.86 14.94 17.17
C GLU A 300 -2.17 13.56 17.04
N GLY A 301 -1.72 13.18 15.84
CA GLY A 301 -1.09 11.89 15.55
C GLY A 301 -2.04 10.87 14.95
N ASP A 302 -1.52 9.68 14.68
CA ASP A 302 -2.21 8.65 13.91
C ASP A 302 -3.20 7.86 14.78
N GLY A 303 -4.46 7.84 14.35
CA GLY A 303 -5.53 7.06 14.95
C GLY A 303 -6.13 6.09 13.96
N LEU A 304 -6.46 4.87 14.42
CA LEU A 304 -7.22 3.90 13.66
C LEU A 304 -8.61 3.77 14.27
N MET A 305 -9.63 4.18 13.53
CA MET A 305 -11.02 3.97 13.89
C MET A 305 -11.40 2.50 13.67
N LEU A 306 -12.09 1.94 14.66
CA LEU A 306 -12.63 0.59 14.67
C LEU A 306 -14.15 0.68 14.76
N ALA A 307 -14.84 0.00 13.83
CA ALA A 307 -16.28 -0.14 13.87
C ALA A 307 -16.65 -1.60 14.17
N PHE A 308 -17.37 -1.82 15.26
CA PHE A 308 -17.88 -3.13 15.64
C PHE A 308 -19.34 -3.30 15.21
N HIS A 309 -19.72 -4.52 14.86
CA HIS A 309 -21.09 -4.85 14.51
C HIS A 309 -22.03 -4.51 15.67
N GLY A 310 -23.02 -3.65 15.41
CA GLY A 310 -23.95 -3.15 16.43
C GLY A 310 -23.35 -2.13 17.41
N GLY A 311 -22.12 -1.65 17.15
CA GLY A 311 -21.34 -0.78 18.03
C GLY A 311 -20.56 -1.54 19.11
N PRO A 312 -19.68 -0.87 19.87
CA PRO A 312 -19.37 0.57 19.84
C PRO A 312 -18.47 0.98 18.65
N LEU A 313 -18.18 2.27 18.54
CA LEU A 313 -17.05 2.78 17.75
C LEU A 313 -15.87 3.00 18.70
N ALA A 314 -14.67 2.61 18.29
CA ALA A 314 -13.44 2.83 19.07
C ALA A 314 -12.36 3.49 18.21
N VAL A 315 -11.35 4.07 18.85
CA VAL A 315 -10.17 4.60 18.19
C VAL A 315 -8.93 4.08 18.90
N LEU A 316 -8.05 3.41 18.15
CA LEU A 316 -6.71 3.06 18.60
C LEU A 316 -5.76 4.18 18.22
N ARG A 317 -5.18 4.85 19.22
CA ARG A 317 -4.18 5.89 19.00
C ARG A 317 -2.78 5.28 19.03
N PHE A 318 -2.04 5.44 17.95
CA PHE A 318 -0.68 4.95 17.85
C PHE A 318 0.27 5.94 18.54
N ARG A 319 0.93 5.48 19.61
CA ARG A 319 1.97 6.26 20.30
C ARG A 319 3.32 5.90 19.69
N LEU A 320 3.71 6.68 18.69
CA LEU A 320 4.98 6.54 17.99
C LEU A 320 6.09 7.14 18.86
N GLY A 321 7.23 6.45 18.94
CA GLY A 321 8.34 6.83 19.82
C GLY A 321 8.98 8.16 19.40
N ALA A 322 9.64 8.85 20.35
CA ALA A 322 10.35 10.10 20.06
C ALA A 322 11.37 9.98 18.91
N LEU A 323 11.93 8.78 18.75
CA LEU A 323 12.94 8.50 17.74
C LEU A 323 12.40 8.34 16.31
N THR A 324 11.08 8.22 16.13
CA THR A 324 10.42 8.27 14.81
C THR A 324 9.81 9.65 14.56
N GLY A 325 10.04 10.63 15.44
CA GLY A 325 9.48 11.98 15.30
C GLY A 325 7.95 12.01 15.33
N GLY A 326 7.30 10.95 15.83
CA GLY A 326 5.85 10.81 15.77
C GLY A 326 5.31 10.43 14.38
N GLN A 327 6.17 10.01 13.45
CA GLN A 327 5.80 9.60 12.09
C GLN A 327 5.88 8.08 11.93
N LEU A 328 5.03 7.56 11.03
CA LEU A 328 4.96 6.15 10.66
C LEU A 328 5.22 5.99 9.15
N GLY A 329 6.30 6.61 8.67
CA GLY A 329 6.76 6.51 7.30
C GLY A 329 7.73 5.33 7.10
N PRO A 330 7.96 4.92 5.83
CA PRO A 330 8.83 3.78 5.54
C PRO A 330 10.27 4.00 6.04
N GLY A 331 10.77 5.24 5.95
CA GLY A 331 12.10 5.61 6.45
C GLY A 331 12.23 5.45 7.97
N GLU A 332 11.26 5.93 8.73
CA GLU A 332 11.23 5.83 10.19
C GLU A 332 11.13 4.37 10.65
N LEU A 333 10.29 3.58 9.97
CA LEU A 333 10.12 2.17 10.27
C LEU A 333 11.38 1.36 9.96
N LEU A 334 12.06 1.65 8.84
CA LEU A 334 13.35 1.06 8.48
C LEU A 334 14.39 1.33 9.58
N GLN A 335 14.50 2.57 10.08
CA GLN A 335 15.41 2.89 11.18
C GLN A 335 15.06 2.11 12.45
N GLN A 336 13.77 1.95 12.74
CA GLN A 336 13.32 1.21 13.91
C GLN A 336 13.66 -0.27 13.80
N ARG A 337 13.47 -0.89 12.63
CA ARG A 337 13.89 -2.29 12.36
C ARG A 337 15.39 -2.48 12.57
N LEU A 338 16.22 -1.56 12.06
CA LEU A 338 17.68 -1.60 12.28
C LEU A 338 18.06 -1.52 13.76
N ARG A 339 17.37 -0.70 14.56
CA ARG A 339 17.61 -0.61 16.02
C ARG A 339 17.24 -1.89 16.75
N CYS A 340 16.19 -2.59 16.28
CA CYS A 340 15.80 -3.90 16.79
C CYS A 340 16.69 -5.04 16.29
N GLY A 341 17.73 -4.77 15.48
CA GLY A 341 18.57 -5.79 14.85
C GLY A 341 17.89 -6.59 13.73
N GLN A 342 16.71 -6.14 13.30
CA GLN A 342 15.88 -6.76 12.25
C GLN A 342 16.31 -6.26 10.87
N VAL A 343 17.52 -6.63 10.46
CA VAL A 343 18.14 -6.09 9.23
C VAL A 343 17.46 -6.61 7.96
N LYS A 344 17.01 -7.87 7.95
CA LYS A 344 16.32 -8.45 6.78
C LYS A 344 15.02 -7.71 6.48
N GLU A 345 14.26 -7.43 7.53
CA GLU A 345 13.00 -6.68 7.47
C GLU A 345 13.27 -5.22 7.05
N ALA A 346 14.36 -4.60 7.54
CA ALA A 346 14.77 -3.27 7.10
C ALA A 346 15.10 -3.21 5.60
N ILE A 347 15.77 -4.24 5.06
CA ILE A 347 16.05 -4.37 3.63
C ILE A 347 14.75 -4.60 2.84
N GLY A 348 13.83 -5.43 3.34
CA GLY A 348 12.52 -5.64 2.73
C GLY A 348 11.71 -4.34 2.60
N ILE A 349 11.77 -3.46 3.60
CA ILE A 349 11.18 -2.11 3.51
C ILE A 349 11.88 -1.31 2.39
N LEU A 350 13.22 -1.30 2.37
CA LEU A 350 14.00 -0.56 1.37
C LEU A 350 13.71 -1.03 -0.06
N GLU A 351 13.54 -2.34 -0.29
CA GLU A 351 13.16 -2.92 -1.58
C GLU A 351 11.76 -2.51 -2.05
N ALA A 352 10.85 -2.24 -1.11
CA ALA A 352 9.49 -1.82 -1.44
C ALA A 352 9.39 -0.32 -1.75
N MET A 353 10.33 0.50 -1.25
CA MET A 353 10.35 1.94 -1.47
C MET A 353 10.55 2.29 -2.95
N ASP A 354 10.00 3.44 -3.36
CA ASP A 354 10.11 3.92 -4.74
C ASP A 354 11.20 4.97 -4.87
N TRP A 355 12.28 4.65 -5.59
CA TRP A 355 13.36 5.60 -5.86
C TRP A 355 12.92 6.81 -6.71
N SER A 356 11.87 6.67 -7.52
CA SER A 356 11.40 7.77 -8.38
C SER A 356 10.65 8.86 -7.59
N ILE A 357 10.02 8.49 -6.48
CA ILE A 357 9.24 9.39 -5.62
C ILE A 357 10.02 9.77 -4.36
N MET A 358 10.77 8.81 -3.80
CA MET A 358 11.43 8.90 -2.48
C MET A 358 12.95 8.70 -2.57
N GLY A 359 13.59 9.19 -3.64
CA GLY A 359 15.01 8.91 -3.92
C GLY A 359 15.96 9.24 -2.75
N TYR A 360 15.71 10.36 -2.07
CA TYR A 360 16.53 10.78 -0.93
C TYR A 360 16.33 9.87 0.29
N GLU A 361 15.10 9.47 0.60
CA GLU A 361 14.77 8.55 1.68
C GLU A 361 15.32 7.15 1.41
N CYS A 362 15.23 6.67 0.17
CA CYS A 362 15.85 5.41 -0.26
C CYS A 362 17.37 5.45 -0.06
N TYR A 363 18.04 6.51 -0.52
CA TYR A 363 19.47 6.70 -0.29
C TYR A 363 19.83 6.71 1.20
N ARG A 364 19.10 7.47 2.03
CA ARG A 364 19.30 7.49 3.47
C ARG A 364 19.09 6.12 4.11
N GLY A 365 18.07 5.39 3.68
CA GLY A 365 17.78 4.02 4.12
C GLY A 365 18.95 3.08 3.81
N LEU A 366 19.39 3.05 2.56
CA LEU A 366 20.53 2.25 2.10
C LEU A 366 21.81 2.59 2.87
N CYS A 367 22.13 3.88 3.04
CA CYS A 367 23.27 4.31 3.83
C CYS A 367 23.15 3.86 5.29
N SER A 368 21.96 3.86 5.87
CA SER A 368 21.76 3.46 7.26
C SER A 368 21.94 1.96 7.46
N VAL A 369 21.40 1.15 6.55
CA VAL A 369 21.58 -0.32 6.55
C VAL A 369 23.05 -0.67 6.39
N THR A 370 23.71 -0.12 5.37
CA THR A 370 25.13 -0.39 5.10
C THR A 370 26.03 0.09 6.24
N ASN A 371 25.79 1.28 6.79
CA ASN A 371 26.55 1.77 7.95
C ASN A 371 26.36 0.91 9.20
N HIS A 372 25.14 0.41 9.44
CA HIS A 372 24.86 -0.48 10.56
C HIS A 372 25.64 -1.79 10.42
N LEU A 373 25.59 -2.42 9.25
CA LEU A 373 26.25 -3.69 8.97
C LEU A 373 27.77 -3.59 8.99
N LEU A 374 28.36 -2.54 8.41
CA LEU A 374 29.81 -2.34 8.38
C LEU A 374 30.45 -2.09 9.76
N ARG A 375 29.65 -1.81 10.80
CA ARG A 375 30.12 -1.70 12.19
C ARG A 375 30.20 -3.05 12.89
N LEU A 376 29.55 -4.07 12.36
CA LEU A 376 29.53 -5.42 12.91
C LEU A 376 30.63 -6.25 12.24
N GLU A 377 31.03 -7.35 12.86
CA GLU A 377 31.97 -8.30 12.26
C GLU A 377 31.33 -8.97 11.03
N LEU A 378 32.10 -9.19 9.97
CA LEU A 378 31.57 -9.85 8.79
C LEU A 378 31.27 -11.34 9.06
N ASN A 379 30.07 -11.78 8.68
CA ASN A 379 29.71 -13.18 8.57
C ASN A 379 28.92 -13.41 7.27
N ALA A 380 28.64 -14.65 6.89
CA ALA A 380 27.96 -14.97 5.64
C ALA A 380 26.57 -14.32 5.53
N GLU A 381 25.84 -14.18 6.64
CA GLU A 381 24.53 -13.53 6.66
C GLU A 381 24.62 -12.01 6.42
N ARG A 382 25.55 -11.34 7.09
CA ARG A 382 25.81 -9.89 6.95
C ARG A 382 26.37 -9.55 5.58
N GLU A 383 27.19 -10.44 5.02
CA GLU A 383 27.66 -10.35 3.63
C GLU A 383 26.46 -10.37 2.66
N ALA A 384 25.57 -11.35 2.78
CA ALA A 384 24.36 -11.43 1.96
C ALA A 384 23.41 -10.24 2.18
N GLN A 385 23.29 -9.72 3.40
CA GLN A 385 22.51 -8.52 3.70
C GLN A 385 23.11 -7.25 3.07
N LEU A 386 24.44 -7.11 3.05
CA LEU A 386 25.12 -6.00 2.39
C LEU A 386 24.95 -6.07 0.87
N GLU A 387 25.08 -7.27 0.29
CA GLU A 387 24.82 -7.53 -1.13
C GLU A 387 23.37 -7.20 -1.48
N ALA A 388 22.39 -7.66 -0.70
CA ALA A 388 20.98 -7.36 -0.91
C ALA A 388 20.68 -5.85 -0.83
N ALA A 389 21.23 -5.16 0.18
CA ALA A 389 21.02 -3.72 0.36
C ALA A 389 21.59 -2.89 -0.81
N LEU A 390 22.77 -3.24 -1.31
CA LEU A 390 23.35 -2.60 -2.50
C LEU A 390 22.61 -3.01 -3.78
N GLY A 391 22.13 -4.26 -3.83
CA GLY A 391 21.33 -4.81 -4.92
C GLY A 391 20.05 -4.03 -5.19
N VAL A 392 19.45 -3.40 -4.16
CA VAL A 392 18.28 -2.52 -4.33
C VAL A 392 18.52 -1.39 -5.34
N PHE A 393 19.77 -0.92 -5.49
CA PHE A 393 20.13 0.12 -6.45
C PHE A 393 20.85 -0.43 -7.70
N TYR A 394 21.77 -1.38 -7.54
CA TYR A 394 22.59 -1.88 -8.66
C TYR A 394 21.92 -2.97 -9.50
N ALA A 395 21.04 -3.77 -8.90
CA ALA A 395 20.30 -4.84 -9.55
C ALA A 395 18.80 -4.77 -9.20
N PRO A 396 18.15 -3.63 -9.47
CA PRO A 396 16.76 -3.43 -9.10
C PRO A 396 15.88 -4.33 -9.97
N PRO A 397 14.79 -4.92 -9.42
CA PRO A 397 13.90 -5.80 -10.19
C PRO A 397 13.20 -5.08 -11.34
N ALA A 398 12.95 -3.78 -11.18
CA ALA A 398 12.50 -2.88 -12.24
C ALA A 398 13.60 -1.84 -12.50
N PRO A 399 13.94 -1.53 -13.75
CA PRO A 399 15.02 -0.60 -14.06
C PRO A 399 14.72 0.79 -13.49
N LEU A 400 15.71 1.38 -12.83
CA LEU A 400 15.63 2.76 -12.34
C LEU A 400 15.70 3.74 -13.51
N SER A 401 15.07 4.90 -13.36
CA SER A 401 15.18 5.98 -14.34
C SER A 401 16.61 6.53 -14.39
N ASP A 402 17.04 6.99 -15.57
CA ASP A 402 18.37 7.60 -15.77
C ASP A 402 18.64 8.78 -14.84
N VAL A 403 17.60 9.55 -14.48
CA VAL A 403 17.70 10.70 -13.55
C VAL A 403 18.15 10.23 -12.17
N VAL A 404 17.49 9.20 -11.63
CA VAL A 404 17.83 8.60 -10.34
C VAL A 404 19.25 8.02 -10.36
N ILE A 405 19.61 7.32 -11.44
CA ILE A 405 20.95 6.74 -11.57
C ILE A 405 22.01 7.84 -11.56
N LEU A 406 21.82 8.90 -12.35
CA LEU A 406 22.77 10.01 -12.44
C LEU A 406 22.98 10.70 -11.08
N GLU A 407 21.91 10.90 -10.32
CA GLU A 407 21.95 11.59 -9.03
C GLU A 407 22.60 10.74 -7.92
N TYR A 408 22.25 9.46 -7.82
CA TYR A 408 22.61 8.63 -6.66
C TYR A 408 23.76 7.65 -6.90
N ARG A 409 24.22 7.43 -8.15
CA ARG A 409 25.29 6.47 -8.46
C ARG A 409 26.60 6.75 -7.74
N GLU A 410 27.04 8.01 -7.72
CA GLU A 410 28.32 8.35 -7.06
C GLU A 410 28.23 8.22 -5.53
N PRO A 411 27.21 8.75 -4.83
CA PRO A 411 27.02 8.52 -3.40
C PRO A 411 26.95 7.03 -3.01
N ILE A 412 26.21 6.23 -3.78
CA ILE A 412 26.03 4.80 -3.49
C ILE A 412 27.32 4.01 -3.79
N SER A 413 28.07 4.40 -4.81
CA SER A 413 29.38 3.83 -5.10
C SER A 413 30.35 3.99 -3.93
N LYS A 414 30.26 5.07 -3.14
CA LYS A 414 31.05 5.22 -1.90
C LYS A 414 30.68 4.18 -0.85
N CYS A 415 29.41 3.77 -0.76
CA CYS A 415 28.97 2.69 0.13
C CYS A 415 29.50 1.33 -0.36
N ALA A 416 29.42 1.04 -1.66
CA ALA A 416 29.93 -0.19 -2.25
C ALA A 416 31.46 -0.32 -2.09
N ARG A 417 32.21 0.77 -2.29
CA ARG A 417 33.66 0.81 -2.02
C ARG A 417 33.98 0.51 -0.56
N ARG A 418 33.20 1.01 0.40
CA ARG A 418 33.41 0.70 1.83
C ARG A 418 33.17 -0.77 2.13
N PHE A 419 32.16 -1.38 1.49
CA PHE A 419 31.92 -2.82 1.58
C PHE A 419 33.08 -3.63 1.00
N PHE A 420 33.61 -3.24 -0.17
CA PHE A 420 34.81 -3.86 -0.75
C PHE A 420 35.99 -3.92 0.23
N HIS A 421 36.33 -2.78 0.86
CA HIS A 421 37.42 -2.74 1.84
C HIS A 421 37.11 -3.57 3.10
N HIS A 422 35.85 -3.69 3.46
CA HIS A 422 35.42 -4.54 4.57
C HIS A 422 35.63 -6.03 4.22
N LEU A 423 35.34 -6.46 2.98
CA LEU A 423 35.65 -7.81 2.50
C LEU A 423 37.15 -8.12 2.53
N LEU A 424 37.99 -7.17 2.10
CA LEU A 424 39.45 -7.32 2.13
C LEU A 424 39.97 -7.55 3.57
N ARG A 425 39.46 -6.79 4.54
CA ARG A 425 39.84 -6.95 5.96
C ARG A 425 39.51 -8.33 6.51
N HIS A 426 38.42 -8.93 6.02
CA HIS A 426 37.96 -10.26 6.41
C HIS A 426 38.43 -11.38 5.46
N GLN A 427 39.39 -11.10 4.56
CA GLN A 427 40.00 -12.07 3.63
C GLN A 427 39.00 -12.76 2.67
N ARG A 428 37.88 -12.10 2.36
CA ARG A 428 36.88 -12.58 1.38
C ARG A 428 37.25 -12.10 -0.03
N LEU A 429 38.43 -12.52 -0.51
CA LEU A 429 39.06 -11.96 -1.72
C LEU A 429 38.29 -12.25 -3.00
N GLU A 430 37.71 -13.45 -3.15
CA GLU A 430 36.90 -13.80 -4.33
C GLU A 430 35.67 -12.91 -4.47
N LYS A 431 34.97 -12.65 -3.36
CA LYS A 431 33.81 -11.77 -3.32
C LYS A 431 34.20 -10.31 -3.56
N ALA A 432 35.33 -9.87 -3.00
CA ALA A 432 35.88 -8.56 -3.28
C ALA A 432 36.22 -8.40 -4.77
N PHE A 433 36.76 -9.44 -5.41
CA PHE A 433 37.02 -9.46 -6.85
C PHE A 433 35.74 -9.29 -7.67
N LEU A 434 34.67 -10.04 -7.36
CA LEU A 434 33.38 -9.91 -8.04
C LEU A 434 32.80 -8.50 -7.89
N LEU A 435 32.81 -7.93 -6.68
CA LEU A 435 32.34 -6.57 -6.45
C LEU A 435 33.17 -5.51 -7.21
N ALA A 436 34.48 -5.73 -7.37
CA ALA A 436 35.33 -4.85 -8.18
C ALA A 436 35.00 -4.92 -9.67
N ILE A 437 34.56 -6.08 -10.18
CA ILE A 437 34.03 -6.23 -11.54
C ILE A 437 32.76 -5.38 -11.68
N ASP A 438 31.80 -5.54 -10.77
CA ASP A 438 30.51 -4.84 -10.84
C ASP A 438 30.65 -3.31 -10.77
N LEU A 439 31.67 -2.82 -10.04
CA LEU A 439 31.98 -1.40 -9.94
C LEU A 439 32.85 -0.86 -11.08
N GLU A 440 33.44 -1.74 -11.89
CA GLU A 440 34.36 -1.44 -12.99
C GLU A 440 35.48 -0.44 -12.61
N ALA A 441 36.03 -0.60 -11.40
CA ALA A 441 36.92 0.37 -10.79
C ALA A 441 38.37 -0.15 -10.71
N ARG A 442 39.28 0.46 -11.48
CA ARG A 442 40.71 0.07 -11.57
C ARG A 442 41.42 0.11 -10.21
N ASP A 443 41.16 1.15 -9.43
CA ASP A 443 41.73 1.35 -8.09
C ASP A 443 41.45 0.13 -7.19
N LEU A 444 40.22 -0.36 -7.18
CA LEU A 444 39.85 -1.53 -6.37
C LEU A 444 40.58 -2.81 -6.79
N PHE A 445 40.79 -3.03 -8.09
CA PHE A 445 41.59 -4.17 -8.56
C PHE A 445 43.06 -4.08 -8.13
N MET A 446 43.63 -2.88 -8.09
CA MET A 446 45.00 -2.68 -7.60
C MET A 446 45.10 -2.91 -6.10
N ASP A 447 44.14 -2.41 -5.31
CA ASP A 447 44.08 -2.66 -3.87
C ASP A 447 43.95 -4.16 -3.56
N LEU A 448 43.13 -4.88 -4.34
CA LEU A 448 43.00 -6.33 -4.24
C LEU A 448 44.31 -7.05 -4.59
N HIS A 449 45.03 -6.61 -5.63
CA HIS A 449 46.32 -7.18 -6.02
C HIS A 449 47.32 -7.14 -4.87
N TYR A 450 47.51 -5.98 -4.24
CA TYR A 450 48.45 -5.83 -3.13
C TYR A 450 48.06 -6.70 -1.93
N VAL A 451 46.78 -6.70 -1.53
CA VAL A 451 46.31 -7.51 -0.40
C VAL A 451 46.40 -9.01 -0.69
N ALA A 452 46.08 -9.45 -1.91
CA ALA A 452 46.18 -10.86 -2.30
C ALA A 452 47.65 -11.32 -2.35
N SER A 453 48.56 -10.48 -2.86
CA SER A 453 50.00 -10.76 -2.83
C SER A 453 50.53 -10.91 -1.41
N ASP A 454 50.15 -10.01 -0.49
CA ASP A 454 50.57 -10.06 0.92
C ASP A 454 50.05 -11.32 1.64
N LYS A 455 48.91 -11.87 1.21
CA LYS A 455 48.30 -13.08 1.77
C LYS A 455 48.76 -14.37 1.10
N GLY A 456 49.56 -14.30 0.03
CA GLY A 456 50.07 -15.45 -0.70
C GLY A 456 49.13 -16.01 -1.78
N GLU A 457 48.05 -15.30 -2.11
CA GLU A 457 47.08 -15.68 -3.15
C GLU A 457 47.52 -15.18 -4.53
N VAL A 458 48.61 -15.75 -5.06
CA VAL A 458 49.30 -15.27 -6.27
C VAL A 458 48.40 -15.30 -7.51
N VAL A 459 47.55 -16.32 -7.64
CA VAL A 459 46.65 -16.48 -8.79
C VAL A 459 45.65 -15.32 -8.85
N LEU A 460 45.01 -15.01 -7.71
CA LEU A 460 44.02 -13.95 -7.64
C LEU A 460 44.68 -12.56 -7.79
N ALA A 461 45.89 -12.39 -7.25
CA ALA A 461 46.68 -11.19 -7.43
C ALA A 461 47.02 -10.92 -8.91
N ASP A 462 47.45 -11.94 -9.66
CA ASP A 462 47.76 -11.81 -11.08
C ASP A 462 46.52 -11.49 -11.92
N VAL A 463 45.40 -12.15 -11.63
CA VAL A 463 44.12 -11.91 -12.33
C VAL A 463 43.62 -10.49 -12.06
N ALA A 464 43.68 -10.02 -10.82
CA ALA A 464 43.32 -8.65 -10.45
C ALA A 464 44.16 -7.61 -11.21
N LYS A 465 45.48 -7.81 -11.29
CA LYS A 465 46.38 -6.92 -12.03
C LYS A 465 46.08 -6.90 -13.54
N ARG A 466 45.77 -8.05 -14.15
CA ARG A 466 45.37 -8.12 -15.57
C ARG A 466 44.08 -7.32 -15.80
N LYS A 467 43.07 -7.49 -14.93
CA LYS A 467 41.81 -6.75 -15.03
C LYS A 467 41.97 -5.24 -14.86
N ALA A 468 42.82 -4.79 -13.92
CA ALA A 468 43.14 -3.38 -13.77
C ALA A 468 43.71 -2.77 -15.07
N ASN A 469 44.64 -3.48 -15.72
CA ASN A 469 45.24 -3.04 -16.98
C ASN A 469 44.24 -3.04 -18.15
N GLU A 470 43.31 -4.01 -18.19
CA GLU A 470 42.23 -4.05 -19.20
C GLU A 470 41.34 -2.80 -19.11
N ILE A 471 40.92 -2.42 -17.90
CA ILE A 471 40.08 -1.22 -17.67
C ILE A 471 40.86 0.05 -18.05
N GLU A 472 42.15 0.13 -17.71
CA GLU A 472 43.00 1.25 -18.10
C GLU A 472 43.12 1.38 -19.62
N ALA A 473 43.36 0.27 -20.32
CA ALA A 473 43.43 0.24 -21.78
C ALA A 473 42.11 0.65 -22.44
N GLN A 474 40.97 0.20 -21.91
CA GLN A 474 39.63 0.61 -22.38
C GLN A 474 39.38 2.11 -22.17
N THR A 475 39.80 2.66 -21.03
CA THR A 475 39.65 4.09 -20.72
C THR A 475 40.50 4.94 -21.67
N ILE A 476 41.74 4.52 -21.95
CA ILE A 476 42.64 5.19 -22.90
C ILE A 476 42.08 5.11 -24.34
N ALA A 477 41.59 3.95 -24.76
CA ALA A 477 40.99 3.77 -26.08
C ALA A 477 39.67 4.55 -26.26
N GLY A 478 38.86 4.67 -25.20
CA GLY A 478 37.63 5.47 -25.19
C GLY A 478 37.89 6.98 -25.26
N ASN A 479 38.91 7.48 -24.56
CA ASN A 479 39.32 8.88 -24.64
C ASN A 479 40.00 9.23 -25.97
N GLY A 480 40.70 8.28 -26.62
CA GLY A 480 41.26 8.46 -27.96
C GLY A 480 40.22 8.68 -29.06
N LYS A 481 38.97 8.24 -28.87
CA LYS A 481 37.85 8.50 -29.81
C LYS A 481 37.16 9.85 -29.61
N LYS A 482 37.27 10.48 -28.43
CA LYS A 482 36.65 11.80 -28.15
C LYS A 482 37.50 13.00 -28.59
N ILE A 483 38.76 12.79 -28.98
CA ILE A 483 39.66 13.87 -29.43
C ILE A 483 39.62 14.04 -30.97
N ILE A 484 38.93 13.14 -31.67
CA ILE A 484 38.70 13.23 -33.12
C ILE A 484 37.18 13.21 -33.35
N THR A 485 36.49 14.28 -32.95
CA THR A 485 35.20 14.70 -33.52
C THR A 485 34.99 16.18 -33.31
#